data_AF-D2QYH6-F1
#
_entry.id   AF-D2QYH6-F1
#
_cell.length_a   1.000
_cell.length_b   1.000
_cell.length_c   1.000
_cell.angle_alpha   90.00
_cell.angle_beta   90.00
_cell.angle_gamma   90.00
#
_symmetry.space_group_name_H-M   'P 1'
#
loop_
_entity.id
_entity.type
_entity.pdbx_description
1 polymer ?
#
loop_
_entity_poly.entity_id
_entity_poly.type
_entity_poly.pdbx_seq_one_letter_code
_entity_poly.pdbx_strand_id
1 'polypeptide(L)'
;MFYLRFVLAIALWIPAITLTADDLPQTFTYQHEHVLGTSLEIQVQATSELEATAAESRILREISRLEKIFSTYDSESEISRWQRTKKQPTLVSPELREMLTQSDRWIKLSGGAFQPGVEAIGRVWSAAAKRDELPSAEALAAATTLANQKHWSIRASDNTITRLTDCPLTLNAIAKGMIVERACEAALAEKSIRGLIVNLGGDLRVCGDSIREVAIADPRNDAENAAPLTRIYVANRAVATSGDYRRGYTIAGRHYSHILDPRTGKPNDEVISATIVARSSHEADALATICNVLPAAEGLALIESLAGVDCLLVTKEGKQYTSQHWSELTSPRLFRFSATPFQVAFAADEPAEEAKKAEPELLELLVKFELSRPAGSQYRRPYVAIWLEDEDEFPVRTAVLWMLTKQPGPRWHRDLLRWYRNDGVRKLADETALIGTISASTRGPGEYKAIFDGLDDAGQPLKPGKYTLFIEVAREHGTYQLIRHPLTLGKDPLELTELKGNVEVKSASVEYRSRETDGEQK
;
A
#
# COMPACT_ATOMS: atom_id res chain seq x y z
N MET A 1 -69.89 11.38 -53.39
CA MET A 1 -68.67 12.22 -53.52
C MET A 1 -68.13 12.46 -52.11
N PHE A 2 -67.32 11.53 -51.58
CA PHE A 2 -66.69 11.67 -50.26
C PHE A 2 -65.31 11.02 -50.29
N TYR A 3 -64.31 11.82 -49.93
CA TYR A 3 -62.89 11.49 -49.83
C TYR A 3 -62.65 10.46 -48.71
N LEU A 4 -61.88 9.40 -48.99
CA LEU A 4 -61.31 8.53 -47.95
C LEU A 4 -59.79 8.67 -47.99
N ARG A 5 -59.25 9.27 -46.92
CA ARG A 5 -57.83 9.52 -46.68
C ARG A 5 -57.08 8.21 -46.44
N PHE A 6 -56.02 7.96 -47.21
CA PHE A 6 -54.98 6.99 -46.86
C PHE A 6 -54.04 7.63 -45.83
N VAL A 7 -53.96 7.04 -44.63
CA VAL A 7 -52.87 7.31 -43.67
C VAL A 7 -51.94 6.09 -43.73
N LEU A 8 -50.75 6.28 -44.30
CA LEU A 8 -49.68 5.30 -44.26
C LEU A 8 -49.04 5.34 -42.86
N ALA A 9 -49.21 4.29 -42.06
CA ALA A 9 -48.44 4.10 -40.84
C ALA A 9 -47.08 3.49 -41.19
N ILE A 10 -46.02 4.30 -41.09
CA ILE A 10 -44.63 3.82 -41.18
C ILE A 10 -44.27 3.26 -39.80
N ALA A 11 -44.22 1.93 -39.68
CA ALA A 11 -43.68 1.27 -38.50
C ALA A 11 -42.14 1.34 -38.56
N LEU A 12 -41.55 2.20 -37.73
CA LEU A 12 -40.10 2.24 -37.49
C LEU A 12 -39.67 0.99 -36.74
N TRP A 13 -38.95 0.11 -37.44
CA TRP A 13 -38.32 -1.07 -36.87
C TRP A 13 -37.05 -0.62 -36.12
N ILE A 14 -37.12 -0.53 -34.79
CA ILE A 14 -35.94 -0.32 -33.94
C ILE A 14 -35.36 -1.71 -33.65
N PRO A 15 -34.18 -2.08 -34.18
CA PRO A 15 -33.57 -3.35 -33.83
C PRO A 15 -33.21 -3.32 -32.34
N ALA A 16 -33.76 -4.27 -31.59
CA ALA A 16 -33.34 -4.52 -30.22
C ALA A 16 -31.91 -5.06 -30.26
N ILE A 17 -30.95 -4.21 -29.91
CA ILE A 17 -29.56 -4.63 -29.66
C ILE A 17 -29.61 -5.56 -28.45
N THR A 18 -29.48 -6.85 -28.71
CA THR A 18 -29.32 -7.87 -27.69
C THR A 18 -27.86 -7.83 -27.25
N LEU A 19 -27.57 -7.10 -26.17
CA LEU A 19 -26.32 -7.25 -25.44
C LEU A 19 -26.25 -8.69 -24.95
N THR A 20 -25.35 -9.50 -25.52
CA THR A 20 -25.04 -10.83 -25.00
C THR A 20 -24.26 -10.67 -23.69
N ALA A 21 -24.37 -11.63 -22.77
CA ALA A 21 -23.68 -11.59 -21.48
C ALA A 21 -22.13 -11.53 -21.61
N ASP A 22 -21.59 -11.80 -22.80
CA ASP A 22 -20.17 -11.73 -23.14
C ASP A 22 -19.64 -10.29 -23.36
N ASP A 23 -20.51 -9.27 -23.43
CA ASP A 23 -20.09 -7.86 -23.63
C ASP A 23 -19.91 -7.06 -22.33
N LEU A 24 -20.13 -7.67 -21.16
CA LEU A 24 -19.93 -6.99 -19.88
C LEU A 24 -18.44 -7.00 -19.48
N PRO A 25 -17.87 -5.84 -19.07
CA PRO A 25 -16.48 -5.78 -18.63
C PRO A 25 -16.21 -6.74 -17.47
N GLN A 26 -15.22 -7.61 -17.64
CA GLN A 26 -14.69 -8.48 -16.60
C GLN A 26 -13.47 -7.84 -15.94
N THR A 27 -13.21 -8.18 -14.67
CA THR A 27 -12.01 -7.72 -13.97
C THR A 27 -10.91 -8.77 -14.04
N PHE A 28 -9.80 -8.40 -14.67
CA PHE A 28 -8.58 -9.19 -14.75
C PHE A 28 -7.56 -8.64 -13.76
N THR A 29 -6.85 -9.50 -13.03
CA THR A 29 -5.88 -9.09 -12.01
C THR A 29 -4.51 -9.68 -12.32
N TYR A 30 -3.49 -8.84 -12.22
CA TYR A 30 -2.10 -9.15 -12.47
C TYR A 30 -1.26 -8.69 -11.28
N GLN A 31 -0.24 -9.47 -10.92
CA GLN A 31 0.66 -9.18 -9.81
C GLN A 31 2.11 -9.34 -10.27
N HIS A 32 2.93 -8.34 -10.00
CA HIS A 32 4.35 -8.31 -10.32
C HIS A 32 5.17 -7.95 -9.09
N GLU A 33 6.37 -8.48 -9.04
CA GLU A 33 7.33 -8.21 -7.96
C GLU A 33 8.55 -7.47 -8.50
N HIS A 34 9.22 -6.75 -7.61
CA HIS A 34 10.43 -5.97 -7.90
C HIS A 34 10.24 -4.82 -8.90
N VAL A 35 9.01 -4.32 -9.05
CA VAL A 35 8.74 -3.14 -9.86
C VAL A 35 8.99 -1.90 -9.02
N LEU A 36 9.95 -1.07 -9.42
CA LEU A 36 10.39 0.12 -8.66
C LEU A 36 10.75 -0.21 -7.19
N GLY A 37 11.32 -1.40 -6.96
CA GLY A 37 11.70 -1.88 -5.63
C GLY A 37 10.54 -2.33 -4.74
N THR A 38 9.33 -2.50 -5.28
CA THR A 38 8.15 -2.97 -4.53
C THR A 38 7.28 -3.94 -5.35
N SER A 39 6.13 -4.33 -4.81
CA SER A 39 5.10 -5.12 -5.51
C SER A 39 4.12 -4.21 -6.25
N LEU A 40 3.69 -4.68 -7.42
CA LEU A 40 2.71 -4.03 -8.28
C LEU A 40 1.51 -4.95 -8.46
N GLU A 41 0.31 -4.47 -8.18
CA GLU A 41 -0.94 -5.11 -8.54
C GLU A 41 -1.68 -4.24 -9.56
N ILE A 42 -2.19 -4.86 -10.62
CA ILE A 42 -2.97 -4.22 -11.67
C ILE A 42 -4.31 -4.94 -11.75
N GLN A 43 -5.41 -4.20 -11.70
CA GLN A 43 -6.74 -4.70 -12.00
C GLN A 43 -7.30 -3.96 -13.21
N VAL A 44 -7.66 -4.68 -14.26
CA VAL A 44 -8.15 -4.12 -15.52
C VAL A 44 -9.59 -4.56 -15.75
N GLN A 45 -10.48 -3.60 -15.97
CA GLN A 45 -11.85 -3.86 -16.43
C GLN A 45 -11.91 -3.75 -17.95
N ALA A 46 -12.03 -4.90 -18.62
CA ALA A 46 -12.03 -5.03 -20.07
C ALA A 46 -13.03 -6.10 -20.52
N THR A 47 -13.42 -6.11 -21.80
CA THR A 47 -14.36 -7.11 -22.35
C THR A 47 -13.67 -8.42 -22.73
N SER A 48 -12.33 -8.44 -22.78
CA SER A 48 -11.55 -9.67 -23.05
C SER A 48 -10.21 -9.72 -22.30
N GLU A 49 -9.72 -10.94 -22.05
CA GLU A 49 -8.39 -11.17 -21.44
C GLU A 49 -7.26 -10.66 -22.35
N LEU A 50 -7.45 -10.73 -23.67
CA LEU A 50 -6.48 -10.23 -24.65
C LEU A 50 -6.25 -8.72 -24.47
N GLU A 51 -7.32 -7.95 -24.33
CA GLU A 51 -7.26 -6.51 -24.10
C GLU A 51 -6.67 -6.18 -22.73
N ALA A 52 -7.08 -6.91 -21.69
CA ALA A 52 -6.53 -6.75 -20.35
C ALA A 52 -5.01 -7.00 -20.30
N THR A 53 -4.54 -8.05 -20.98
CA THR A 53 -3.12 -8.40 -21.09
C THR A 53 -2.34 -7.36 -21.90
N ALA A 54 -2.97 -6.80 -22.94
CA ALA A 54 -2.38 -5.69 -23.70
C ALA A 54 -2.24 -4.42 -22.84
N ALA A 55 -3.21 -4.13 -21.97
CA ALA A 55 -3.16 -3.01 -21.02
C ALA A 55 -2.09 -3.22 -19.94
N GLU A 56 -2.02 -4.40 -19.32
CA GLU A 56 -0.94 -4.80 -18.40
C GLU A 56 0.44 -4.58 -19.06
N SER A 57 0.62 -5.08 -20.29
CA SER A 57 1.86 -4.93 -21.02
C SER A 57 2.22 -3.47 -21.31
N ARG A 58 1.24 -2.59 -21.52
CA ARG A 58 1.47 -1.14 -21.69
C ARG A 58 1.93 -0.49 -20.39
N ILE A 59 1.28 -0.83 -19.28
CA ILE A 59 1.65 -0.35 -17.94
C ILE A 59 3.09 -0.72 -17.63
N LEU A 60 3.46 -1.99 -17.80
CA LEU A 60 4.82 -2.47 -17.51
C LEU A 60 5.87 -1.81 -18.40
N ARG A 61 5.58 -1.62 -19.70
CA ARG A 61 6.47 -0.92 -20.62
C ARG A 61 6.68 0.53 -20.22
N GLU A 62 5.61 1.21 -19.83
CA GLU A 62 5.68 2.62 -19.45
C GLU A 62 6.42 2.82 -18.13
N ILE A 63 6.17 1.96 -17.14
CA ILE A 63 6.95 1.92 -15.89
C ILE A 63 8.44 1.72 -16.20
N SER A 64 8.77 0.71 -17.01
CA SER A 64 10.17 0.41 -17.38
C SER A 64 10.84 1.55 -18.15
N ARG A 65 10.07 2.30 -18.96
CA ARG A 65 10.56 3.47 -19.70
C ARG A 65 10.88 4.62 -18.75
N LEU A 66 9.97 4.94 -17.85
CA LEU A 66 10.12 6.04 -16.90
C LEU A 66 11.14 5.73 -15.79
N GLU A 67 11.35 4.46 -15.44
CA GLU A 67 12.43 4.06 -14.54
C GLU A 67 13.81 4.47 -15.08
N LYS A 68 14.03 4.33 -16.40
CA LYS A 68 15.26 4.79 -17.09
C LYS A 68 15.42 6.32 -17.08
N ILE A 69 14.38 7.07 -16.71
CA ILE A 69 14.43 8.53 -16.59
C ILE A 69 14.64 8.93 -15.12
N PHE A 70 13.85 8.37 -14.20
CA PHE A 70 13.73 8.86 -12.83
C PHE A 70 14.53 8.08 -11.78
N SER A 71 15.05 6.88 -12.09
CA SER A 71 15.75 6.06 -11.09
C SER A 71 17.08 6.68 -10.68
N THR A 72 17.21 7.08 -9.42
CA THR A 72 18.50 7.55 -8.86
C THR A 72 19.46 6.40 -8.50
N TYR A 73 19.00 5.15 -8.61
CA TYR A 73 19.80 3.95 -8.36
C TYR A 73 20.48 3.44 -9.63
N ASP A 74 19.89 3.68 -10.80
CA ASP A 74 20.50 3.40 -12.09
C ASP A 74 21.45 4.54 -12.48
N SER A 75 22.75 4.25 -12.57
CA SER A 75 23.76 5.24 -12.97
C SER A 75 23.57 5.76 -14.39
N GLU A 76 22.91 4.96 -15.23
CA GLU A 76 22.61 5.26 -16.62
C GLU A 76 21.22 5.86 -16.82
N SER A 77 20.46 6.14 -15.75
CA SER A 77 19.21 6.88 -15.89
C SER A 77 19.45 8.33 -16.32
N GLU A 78 18.42 8.95 -16.91
CA GLU A 78 18.51 10.36 -17.31
C GLU A 78 18.80 11.29 -16.13
N ILE A 79 18.11 11.13 -14.99
CA ILE A 79 18.36 11.93 -13.79
C ILE A 79 19.79 11.75 -13.28
N SER A 80 20.33 10.52 -13.27
CA SER A 80 21.68 10.24 -12.81
C SER A 80 22.74 10.85 -13.74
N ARG A 81 22.52 10.80 -15.06
CA ARG A 81 23.37 11.50 -16.04
C ARG A 81 23.30 13.02 -15.86
N TRP A 82 22.10 13.58 -15.71
CA TRP A 82 21.92 15.01 -15.51
C TRP A 82 22.55 15.50 -14.19
N GLN A 83 22.46 14.71 -13.11
CA GLN A 83 23.11 15.03 -11.84
C GLN A 83 24.64 15.05 -11.91
N ARG A 84 25.27 14.41 -12.91
CA ARG A 84 26.72 14.51 -13.16
C ARG A 84 27.13 15.81 -13.87
N THR A 85 26.18 16.54 -14.44
CA THR A 85 26.46 17.82 -15.10
C THR A 85 26.74 18.92 -14.07
N LYS A 86 27.54 19.92 -14.46
CA LYS A 86 27.92 21.04 -13.59
C LYS A 86 27.77 22.37 -14.32
N LYS A 87 26.78 23.18 -13.92
CA LYS A 87 26.56 24.55 -14.41
C LYS A 87 26.48 24.67 -15.94
N GLN A 88 25.99 23.62 -16.61
CA GLN A 88 25.83 23.58 -18.06
C GLN A 88 24.34 23.37 -18.42
N PRO A 89 23.77 24.18 -19.34
CA PRO A 89 22.44 23.92 -19.89
C PRO A 89 22.45 22.56 -20.59
N THR A 90 21.63 21.64 -20.09
CA THR A 90 21.55 20.28 -20.62
C THR A 90 20.14 20.02 -21.11
N LEU A 91 20.00 19.53 -22.35
CA LEU A 91 18.72 19.09 -22.88
C LEU A 91 18.23 17.88 -22.09
N VAL A 92 16.97 17.92 -21.65
CA VAL A 92 16.32 16.82 -20.94
C VAL A 92 15.00 16.45 -21.60
N SER A 93 14.49 15.27 -21.27
CA SER A 93 13.16 14.83 -21.65
C SER A 93 12.06 15.75 -21.10
N PRO A 94 10.91 15.84 -21.78
CA PRO A 94 9.73 16.53 -21.24
C PRO A 94 9.33 16.03 -19.85
N GLU A 95 9.46 14.73 -19.58
CA GLU A 95 9.10 14.10 -18.31
C GLU A 95 10.03 14.52 -17.17
N LEU A 96 11.35 14.55 -17.40
CA LEU A 96 12.29 15.06 -16.38
C LEU A 96 12.08 16.55 -16.13
N ARG A 97 11.78 17.33 -17.17
CA ARG A 97 11.43 18.74 -17.01
C ARG A 97 10.15 18.94 -16.19
N GLU A 98 9.11 18.19 -16.48
CA GLU A 98 7.85 18.25 -15.74
C GLU A 98 8.07 17.88 -14.27
N MET A 99 8.81 16.81 -14.01
CA MET A 99 9.15 16.36 -12.66
C MET A 99 9.83 17.45 -11.82
N LEU A 100 10.84 18.12 -12.39
CA LEU A 100 11.55 19.21 -11.71
C LEU A 100 10.67 20.47 -11.57
N THR A 101 9.78 20.72 -12.53
CA THR A 101 8.80 21.82 -12.45
C THR A 101 7.78 21.57 -11.33
N GLN A 102 7.26 20.35 -11.20
CA GLN A 102 6.38 19.98 -10.09
C GLN A 102 7.13 20.02 -8.76
N SER A 103 8.40 19.63 -8.74
CA SER A 103 9.25 19.75 -7.55
C SER A 103 9.38 21.21 -7.09
N ASP A 104 9.63 22.16 -8.01
CA ASP A 104 9.65 23.60 -7.68
C ASP A 104 8.31 24.08 -7.09
N ARG A 105 7.19 23.60 -7.64
CA ARG A 105 5.84 23.90 -7.12
C ARG A 105 5.68 23.40 -5.69
N TRP A 106 6.06 22.15 -5.41
CA TRP A 106 5.93 21.56 -4.07
C TRP A 106 6.87 22.16 -3.04
N ILE A 107 8.10 22.50 -3.42
CA ILE A 107 9.02 23.26 -2.56
C ILE A 107 8.34 24.55 -2.08
N LYS A 108 7.72 25.29 -3.00
CA LYS A 108 7.03 26.55 -2.69
C LYS A 108 5.76 26.34 -1.84
N LEU A 109 4.89 25.41 -2.24
CA LEU A 109 3.60 25.18 -1.56
C LEU A 109 3.78 24.63 -0.14
N SER A 110 4.79 23.78 0.07
CA SER A 110 5.05 23.14 1.36
C SER A 110 5.89 23.98 2.33
N GLY A 111 6.32 25.19 1.94
CA GLY A 111 7.24 26.00 2.74
C GLY A 111 8.59 25.31 2.99
N GLY A 112 9.05 24.46 2.06
CA GLY A 112 10.30 23.71 2.18
C GLY A 112 10.22 22.37 2.90
N ALA A 113 9.02 21.91 3.31
CA ALA A 113 8.85 20.56 3.85
C ALA A 113 9.07 19.46 2.79
N PHE A 114 8.86 19.77 1.50
CA PHE A 114 9.32 18.96 0.38
C PHE A 114 10.60 19.54 -0.21
N GLN A 115 11.68 18.75 -0.27
CA GLN A 115 12.93 19.10 -0.94
C GLN A 115 13.60 17.88 -1.57
N PRO A 116 13.85 17.87 -2.90
CA PRO A 116 14.67 16.85 -3.52
C PRO A 116 16.10 16.77 -2.99
N GLY A 117 16.63 17.88 -2.44
CA GLY A 117 17.95 17.92 -1.80
C GLY A 117 18.05 17.18 -0.46
N VAL A 118 16.94 16.66 0.08
CA VAL A 118 16.90 15.93 1.37
C VAL A 118 17.84 14.71 1.40
N GLU A 119 18.21 14.17 0.24
CA GLU A 119 19.21 13.12 0.09
C GLU A 119 20.55 13.47 0.76
N ALA A 120 20.95 14.76 0.76
CA ALA A 120 22.15 15.20 1.48
C ALA A 120 22.05 14.94 3.00
N ILE A 121 20.86 15.11 3.56
CA ILE A 121 20.55 14.90 4.98
C ILE A 121 20.47 13.39 5.24
N GLY A 122 19.80 12.63 4.37
CA GLY A 122 19.72 11.17 4.45
C GLY A 122 21.09 10.48 4.46
N ARG A 123 22.07 10.99 3.70
CA ARG A 123 23.46 10.49 3.74
C ARG A 123 24.14 10.72 5.09
N VAL A 124 23.87 11.84 5.76
CA VAL A 124 24.39 12.10 7.10
C VAL A 124 23.79 11.12 8.11
N TRP A 125 22.48 10.89 8.07
CA TRP A 125 21.80 9.91 8.93
C TRP A 125 22.24 8.47 8.66
N SER A 126 22.42 8.08 7.39
CA SER A 126 22.93 6.76 7.03
C SER A 126 24.36 6.55 7.54
N ALA A 127 25.23 7.56 7.43
CA ALA A 127 26.59 7.49 7.97
C ALA A 127 26.61 7.42 9.51
N ALA A 128 25.71 8.15 10.16
CA ALA A 128 25.51 8.12 11.61
C ALA A 128 25.06 6.73 12.08
N ALA A 129 24.07 6.12 11.43
CA ALA A 129 23.61 4.77 11.73
C ALA A 129 24.70 3.71 11.57
N LYS A 130 25.57 3.83 10.55
CA LYS A 130 26.71 2.93 10.37
C LYS A 130 27.76 3.04 11.48
N ARG A 131 27.87 4.19 12.13
CA ARG A 131 28.77 4.43 13.27
C ARG A 131 28.10 4.17 14.63
N ASP A 132 26.79 3.90 14.64
CA ASP A 132 25.97 3.81 15.84
C ASP A 132 26.03 5.06 16.74
N GLU A 133 26.21 6.24 16.11
CA GLU A 133 26.34 7.53 16.78
C GLU A 133 25.49 8.58 16.08
N LEU A 134 24.85 9.47 16.85
CA LEU A 134 23.99 10.52 16.27
C LEU A 134 24.79 11.51 15.40
N PRO A 135 24.16 12.09 14.36
CA PRO A 135 24.77 13.17 13.59
C PRO A 135 25.20 14.35 14.47
N SER A 136 26.39 14.90 14.23
CA SER A 136 26.78 16.15 14.89
C SER A 136 25.93 17.33 14.39
N ALA A 137 25.72 18.32 15.25
CA ALA A 137 24.95 19.52 14.90
C ALA A 137 25.54 20.26 13.69
N GLU A 138 26.87 20.30 13.57
CA GLU A 138 27.57 20.93 12.43
C GLU A 138 27.33 20.17 11.12
N ALA A 139 27.44 18.84 11.13
CA ALA A 139 27.18 18.03 9.94
C ALA A 139 25.72 18.16 9.48
N LEU A 140 24.79 18.21 10.44
CA LEU A 140 23.37 18.37 10.15
C LEU A 140 23.04 19.76 9.60
N ALA A 141 23.61 20.82 10.18
CA ALA A 141 23.42 22.20 9.72
C ALA A 141 23.99 22.40 8.31
N ALA A 142 25.16 21.81 8.01
CA ALA A 142 25.76 21.85 6.69
C ALA A 142 24.90 21.12 5.64
N ALA A 143 24.40 19.93 5.97
CA ALA A 143 23.53 19.16 5.08
C ALA A 143 22.17 19.85 4.85
N THR A 144 21.59 20.44 5.90
CA THR A 144 20.35 21.22 5.84
C THR A 144 20.51 22.45 4.95
N THR A 145 21.61 23.19 5.13
CA THR A 145 21.92 24.35 4.29
C THR A 145 22.07 23.93 2.83
N LEU A 146 22.77 22.82 2.57
CA LEU A 146 22.96 22.29 1.22
C LEU A 146 21.63 21.86 0.59
N ALA A 147 20.78 21.12 1.31
CA ALA A 147 19.52 20.55 0.83
C ALA A 147 18.45 21.59 0.45
N ASN A 148 18.54 22.81 1.00
CA ASN A 148 17.58 23.89 0.74
C ASN A 148 18.07 24.92 -0.28
N GLN A 149 19.21 24.67 -0.94
CA GLN A 149 19.69 25.55 -2.00
C GLN A 149 18.81 25.44 -3.25
N LYS A 150 18.88 26.46 -4.11
CA LYS A 150 18.30 26.35 -5.45
C LYS A 150 19.19 25.44 -6.31
N HIS A 151 18.71 24.23 -6.57
CA HIS A 151 19.51 23.18 -7.20
C HIS A 151 19.52 23.21 -8.73
N TRP A 152 18.48 23.77 -9.35
CA TRP A 152 18.37 23.84 -10.82
C TRP A 152 17.76 25.16 -11.29
N SER A 153 17.93 25.43 -12.58
CA SER A 153 17.20 26.47 -13.30
C SER A 153 16.65 25.92 -14.61
N ILE A 154 15.35 26.10 -14.83
CA ILE A 154 14.65 25.66 -16.04
C ILE A 154 14.56 26.83 -17.02
N ARG A 155 14.98 26.63 -18.28
CA ARG A 155 14.88 27.65 -19.33
C ARG A 155 13.69 27.36 -20.24
N ALA A 156 12.67 28.21 -20.23
CA ALA A 156 11.42 27.94 -20.98
C ALA A 156 11.62 27.73 -22.50
N SER A 157 12.62 28.35 -23.11
CA SER A 157 12.77 28.46 -24.57
C SER A 157 13.30 27.22 -25.32
N ASP A 158 14.01 26.30 -24.66
CA ASP A 158 14.81 25.27 -25.39
C ASP A 158 14.87 23.89 -24.73
N ASN A 159 13.93 23.56 -23.83
CA ASN A 159 13.92 22.28 -23.12
C ASN A 159 15.19 21.96 -22.29
N THR A 160 16.05 22.96 -22.04
CA THR A 160 17.24 22.76 -21.22
C THR A 160 16.99 23.02 -19.72
N ILE A 161 17.77 22.33 -18.90
CA ILE A 161 17.85 22.53 -17.44
C ILE A 161 19.32 22.59 -17.05
N THR A 162 19.67 23.61 -16.27
CA THR A 162 21.02 23.78 -15.72
C THR A 162 21.04 23.36 -14.26
N ARG A 163 21.91 22.41 -13.92
CA ARG A 163 22.21 22.04 -12.52
C ARG A 163 23.15 23.09 -11.89
N LEU A 164 22.76 23.62 -10.73
CA LEU A 164 23.42 24.75 -10.08
C LEU A 164 24.35 24.34 -8.93
N THR A 165 24.04 23.23 -8.27
CA THR A 165 24.75 22.75 -7.05
C THR A 165 25.19 21.31 -7.20
N ASP A 166 26.20 20.90 -6.43
CA ASP A 166 26.63 19.50 -6.34
C ASP A 166 25.84 18.66 -5.30
N CYS A 167 24.78 19.23 -4.70
CA CYS A 167 23.87 18.51 -3.82
C CYS A 167 23.31 17.25 -4.51
N PRO A 168 23.34 16.08 -3.86
CA PRO A 168 22.66 14.90 -4.36
C PRO A 168 21.15 15.11 -4.26
N LEU A 169 20.42 14.74 -5.31
CA LEU A 169 18.98 14.93 -5.41
C LEU A 169 18.27 13.58 -5.47
N THR A 170 17.14 13.49 -4.78
CA THR A 170 16.20 12.36 -4.83
C THR A 170 14.83 12.83 -5.30
N LEU A 171 14.14 11.97 -6.06
CA LEU A 171 12.78 12.20 -6.52
C LEU A 171 11.78 11.19 -5.92
N ASN A 172 12.21 10.42 -4.91
CA ASN A 172 11.44 9.28 -4.40
C ASN A 172 10.05 9.67 -3.85
N ALA A 173 9.89 10.90 -3.38
CA ALA A 173 8.64 11.42 -2.81
C ALA A 173 7.61 11.91 -3.86
N ILE A 174 7.89 11.73 -5.16
CA ILE A 174 6.98 12.14 -6.24
C ILE A 174 7.07 11.23 -7.48
N ALA A 175 8.23 10.60 -7.70
CA ALA A 175 8.50 9.81 -8.90
C ALA A 175 7.56 8.62 -9.01
N LYS A 176 7.26 7.94 -7.91
CA LYS A 176 6.38 6.77 -7.92
C LYS A 176 4.98 7.16 -8.38
N GLY A 177 4.41 8.21 -7.79
CA GLY A 177 3.13 8.74 -8.20
C GLY A 177 3.11 9.15 -9.68
N MET A 178 4.13 9.86 -10.17
CA MET A 178 4.16 10.26 -11.58
C MET A 178 4.25 9.06 -12.54
N ILE A 179 5.04 8.03 -12.20
CA ILE A 179 5.17 6.83 -13.00
C ILE A 179 3.84 6.07 -13.09
N VAL A 180 3.15 5.90 -11.94
CA VAL A 180 1.84 5.24 -11.90
C VAL A 180 0.81 6.01 -12.72
N GLU A 181 0.79 7.35 -12.59
CA GLU A 181 -0.15 8.19 -13.34
C GLU A 181 0.03 8.01 -14.85
N ARG A 182 1.27 8.14 -15.35
CA ARG A 182 1.59 7.98 -16.78
C ARG A 182 1.32 6.55 -17.28
N ALA A 183 1.60 5.54 -16.47
CA ALA A 183 1.30 4.16 -16.82
C ALA A 183 -0.21 3.91 -16.95
N CYS A 184 -1.03 4.51 -16.07
CA CYS A 184 -2.48 4.46 -16.17
C CYS A 184 -2.99 5.18 -17.42
N GLU A 185 -2.49 6.39 -17.71
CA GLU A 185 -2.82 7.14 -18.93
C GLU A 185 -2.49 6.33 -20.20
N ALA A 186 -1.33 5.67 -20.24
CA ALA A 186 -0.90 4.86 -21.38
C ALA A 186 -1.82 3.64 -21.64
N ALA A 187 -2.39 3.04 -20.59
CA ALA A 187 -3.35 1.96 -20.71
C ALA A 187 -4.74 2.46 -21.13
N LEU A 188 -5.22 3.54 -20.51
CA LEU A 188 -6.54 4.12 -20.77
C LEU A 188 -6.67 4.83 -22.12
N ALA A 189 -5.54 5.05 -22.82
CA ALA A 189 -5.57 5.46 -24.22
C ALA A 189 -6.35 4.47 -25.10
N GLU A 190 -6.47 3.20 -24.69
CA GLU A 190 -7.31 2.21 -25.35
C GLU A 190 -8.75 2.26 -24.83
N LYS A 191 -9.69 2.52 -25.74
CA LYS A 191 -11.11 2.71 -25.39
C LYS A 191 -11.81 1.45 -24.86
N SER A 192 -11.25 0.27 -25.08
CA SER A 192 -11.77 -0.98 -24.55
C SER A 192 -11.52 -1.14 -23.05
N ILE A 193 -10.61 -0.36 -22.48
CA ILE A 193 -10.34 -0.36 -21.04
C ILE A 193 -11.31 0.60 -20.35
N ARG A 194 -12.28 0.02 -19.64
CA ARG A 194 -13.36 0.77 -18.97
C ARG A 194 -12.94 1.29 -17.60
N GLY A 195 -12.08 0.55 -16.93
CA GLY A 195 -11.61 0.86 -15.60
C GLY A 195 -10.27 0.20 -15.32
N LEU A 196 -9.49 0.83 -14.44
CA LEU A 196 -8.13 0.40 -14.12
C LEU A 196 -7.83 0.74 -12.66
N ILE A 197 -7.26 -0.22 -11.94
CA ILE A 197 -6.69 0.00 -10.62
C ILE A 197 -5.22 -0.42 -10.67
N VAL A 198 -4.32 0.47 -10.25
CA VAL A 198 -2.89 0.17 -10.09
C VAL A 198 -2.51 0.43 -8.64
N ASN A 199 -2.01 -0.60 -7.95
CA ASN A 199 -1.46 -0.51 -6.60
C ASN A 199 0.04 -0.78 -6.66
N LEU A 200 0.86 0.22 -6.36
CA LEU A 200 2.31 0.09 -6.35
C LEU A 200 2.84 0.33 -4.93
N GLY A 201 3.03 -0.78 -4.20
CA GLY A 201 3.56 -0.75 -2.84
C GLY A 201 2.67 -0.04 -1.81
N GLY A 202 1.35 -0.03 -2.02
CA GLY A 202 0.38 0.63 -1.15
C GLY A 202 -0.20 1.93 -1.73
N ASP A 203 0.50 2.55 -2.69
CA ASP A 203 -0.01 3.73 -3.38
C ASP A 203 -0.92 3.29 -4.54
N LEU A 204 -2.17 3.70 -4.47
CA LEU A 204 -3.26 3.26 -5.33
C LEU A 204 -3.64 4.36 -6.31
N ARG A 205 -3.88 3.98 -7.56
CA ARG A 205 -4.57 4.80 -8.56
C ARG A 205 -5.79 4.05 -9.07
N VAL A 206 -6.96 4.63 -8.89
CA VAL A 206 -8.24 4.11 -9.41
C VAL A 206 -8.67 5.00 -10.57
N CYS A 207 -8.99 4.43 -11.73
CA CYS A 207 -9.29 5.15 -12.97
C CYS A 207 -10.54 4.60 -13.68
N GLY A 208 -11.12 5.44 -14.54
CA GLY A 208 -12.29 5.08 -15.35
C GLY A 208 -13.49 4.76 -14.48
N ASP A 209 -14.23 3.72 -14.85
CA ASP A 209 -15.45 3.26 -14.18
C ASP A 209 -15.17 2.41 -12.92
N SER A 210 -13.90 2.21 -12.57
CA SER A 210 -13.52 1.44 -11.39
C SER A 210 -13.78 2.20 -10.09
N ILE A 211 -14.24 1.45 -9.08
CA ILE A 211 -14.41 1.90 -7.71
C ILE A 211 -13.70 0.89 -6.81
N ARG A 212 -12.95 1.37 -5.83
CA ARG A 212 -12.25 0.52 -4.88
C ARG A 212 -12.54 0.94 -3.45
N GLU A 213 -12.92 -0.04 -2.64
CA GLU A 213 -12.81 0.10 -1.18
C GLU A 213 -11.35 -0.08 -0.77
N VAL A 214 -10.82 0.89 -0.03
CA VAL A 214 -9.44 0.93 0.46
C VAL A 214 -9.49 0.94 1.98
N ALA A 215 -8.92 -0.09 2.58
CA ALA A 215 -8.72 -0.17 4.01
C ALA A 215 -7.44 0.59 4.39
N ILE A 216 -7.55 1.56 5.31
CA ILE A 216 -6.41 2.32 5.82
C ILE A 216 -5.86 1.63 7.06
N ALA A 217 -4.62 1.16 6.98
CA ALA A 217 -3.96 0.46 8.08
C ALA A 217 -3.78 1.35 9.32
N ASP A 218 -3.86 0.76 10.51
CA ASP A 218 -3.47 1.43 11.74
C ASP A 218 -1.94 1.46 11.87
N PRO A 219 -1.28 2.64 11.82
CA PRO A 219 0.17 2.71 11.96
C PRO A 219 0.65 2.34 13.37
N ARG A 220 -0.23 2.30 14.38
CA ARG A 220 0.09 1.88 15.74
C ARG A 220 -0.10 0.38 15.97
N ASN A 221 -0.74 -0.31 15.02
CA ASN A 221 -0.89 -1.75 15.03
C ASN A 221 -0.32 -2.34 13.73
N ASP A 222 0.95 -2.71 13.78
CA ASP A 222 1.69 -3.26 12.65
C ASP A 222 1.45 -4.76 12.43
N ALA A 223 0.49 -5.37 13.15
CA ALA A 223 0.09 -6.74 12.88
C ALA A 223 -0.55 -6.86 11.50
N GLU A 224 -0.20 -7.92 10.80
CA GLU A 224 -0.57 -8.13 9.39
C GLU A 224 -2.06 -8.39 9.20
N ASN A 225 -2.74 -8.76 10.27
CA ASN A 225 -4.19 -8.95 10.33
C ASN A 225 -4.89 -7.98 11.29
N ALA A 226 -4.23 -6.85 11.61
CA ALA A 226 -4.86 -5.78 12.38
C ALA A 226 -6.11 -5.25 11.67
N ALA A 227 -7.13 -4.88 12.45
CA ALA A 227 -8.27 -4.16 11.93
C ALA A 227 -7.80 -2.81 11.35
N PRO A 228 -8.31 -2.38 10.18
CA PRO A 228 -7.98 -1.07 9.65
C PRO A 228 -8.58 0.03 10.52
N LEU A 229 -7.96 1.20 10.55
CA LEU A 229 -8.52 2.39 11.21
C LEU A 229 -9.85 2.81 10.60
N THR A 230 -9.94 2.72 9.28
CA THR A 230 -11.12 3.10 8.52
C THR A 230 -11.08 2.50 7.12
N ARG A 231 -12.21 2.55 6.42
CA ARG A 231 -12.37 2.15 5.04
C ARG A 231 -12.91 3.32 4.25
N ILE A 232 -12.33 3.56 3.08
CA ILE A 232 -12.75 4.62 2.16
C ILE A 232 -13.08 4.04 0.78
N TYR A 233 -14.00 4.65 0.08
CA TYR A 233 -14.35 4.33 -1.29
C TYR A 233 -13.74 5.36 -2.23
N VAL A 234 -13.02 4.89 -3.24
CA VAL A 234 -12.23 5.72 -4.15
C VAL A 234 -12.63 5.42 -5.58
N ALA A 235 -12.97 6.46 -6.34
CA ALA A 235 -13.25 6.40 -7.77
C ALA A 235 -12.53 7.55 -8.48
N ASN A 236 -11.89 7.23 -9.60
CA ASN A 236 -11.12 8.18 -10.42
C ASN A 236 -10.19 9.13 -9.63
N ARG A 237 -9.54 8.61 -8.59
CA ARG A 237 -8.61 9.32 -7.70
C ARG A 237 -7.44 8.42 -7.33
N ALA A 238 -6.41 9.01 -6.73
CA ALA A 238 -5.28 8.31 -6.16
C ALA A 238 -5.30 8.33 -4.63
N VAL A 239 -4.73 7.31 -4.00
CA VAL A 239 -4.45 7.25 -2.57
C VAL A 239 -2.96 6.97 -2.39
N ALA A 240 -2.27 7.76 -1.58
CA ALA A 240 -0.90 7.46 -1.16
C ALA A 240 -0.78 7.57 0.35
N THR A 241 0.09 6.77 0.95
CA THR A 241 0.33 6.82 2.39
C THR A 241 1.81 6.85 2.70
N SER A 242 2.25 7.89 3.41
CA SER A 242 3.60 8.00 3.96
C SER A 242 3.54 7.74 5.46
N GLY A 243 4.43 6.87 5.95
CA GLY A 243 4.54 6.55 7.38
C GLY A 243 5.97 6.23 7.78
N ASP A 244 6.26 6.40 9.06
CA ASP A 244 7.59 6.28 9.65
C ASP A 244 7.92 4.86 10.16
N TYR A 245 6.91 4.00 10.33
CA TYR A 245 7.03 2.75 11.08
C TYR A 245 7.72 1.59 10.34
N ARG A 246 7.88 1.64 9.00
CA ARG A 246 8.45 0.51 8.21
C ARG A 246 9.89 0.68 7.76
N ARG A 247 10.44 1.90 7.76
CA ARG A 247 11.77 2.20 7.21
C ARG A 247 12.43 3.32 8.02
N GLY A 248 13.71 3.18 8.33
CA GLY A 248 14.43 4.15 9.14
C GLY A 248 15.86 3.78 9.45
N TYR A 249 16.39 4.41 10.49
CA TYR A 249 17.75 4.28 10.99
C TYR A 249 17.69 3.82 12.45
N THR A 250 18.45 2.79 12.79
CA THR A 250 18.69 2.41 14.20
C THR A 250 20.03 2.99 14.63
N ILE A 251 20.02 3.84 15.65
CA ILE A 251 21.22 4.49 16.20
C ILE A 251 21.14 4.45 17.73
N ALA A 252 22.16 3.90 18.37
CA ALA A 252 22.26 3.69 19.81
C ALA A 252 21.00 3.03 20.39
N GLY A 253 20.47 2.00 19.70
CA GLY A 253 19.27 1.25 20.10
C GLY A 253 17.93 1.98 19.91
N ARG A 254 17.92 3.20 19.36
CA ARG A 254 16.69 3.95 19.04
C ARG A 254 16.44 3.98 17.53
N HIS A 255 15.19 3.75 17.13
CA HIS A 255 14.73 3.90 15.75
C HIS A 255 14.40 5.37 15.43
N TYR A 256 14.77 5.79 14.23
CA TYR A 256 14.52 7.12 13.65
C TYR A 256 13.92 6.96 12.26
N SER A 257 12.87 7.72 11.93
CA SER A 257 12.23 7.67 10.61
C SER A 257 13.21 8.00 9.47
N HIS A 258 12.99 7.37 8.30
CA HIS A 258 13.64 7.75 7.05
C HIS A 258 13.05 9.03 6.43
N ILE A 259 11.88 9.48 6.90
CA ILE A 259 11.24 10.72 6.46
C ILE A 259 11.85 11.87 7.28
N LEU A 260 12.59 12.72 6.59
CA LEU A 260 13.41 13.78 7.20
C LEU A 260 12.81 15.15 6.85
N ASP A 261 12.70 16.04 7.84
CA ASP A 261 12.34 17.43 7.61
C ASP A 261 13.53 18.19 7.02
N PRO A 262 13.47 18.65 5.77
CA PRO A 262 14.57 19.36 5.13
C PRO A 262 14.91 20.67 5.84
N ARG A 263 13.98 21.27 6.61
CA ARG A 263 14.16 22.55 7.30
C ARG A 263 15.01 22.41 8.56
N THR A 264 14.94 21.25 9.22
CA THR A 264 15.64 20.99 10.50
C THR A 264 16.76 19.96 10.37
N GLY A 265 16.74 19.15 9.31
CA GLY A 265 17.60 18.01 9.12
C GLY A 265 17.24 16.77 9.94
N LYS A 266 16.18 16.82 10.75
CA LYS A 266 15.79 15.74 11.67
C LYS A 266 14.57 14.96 11.15
N PRO A 267 14.41 13.70 11.55
CA PRO A 267 13.15 12.98 11.42
C PRO A 267 12.01 13.77 12.08
N ASN A 268 10.81 13.74 11.47
CA ASN A 268 9.59 14.16 12.16
C ASN A 268 8.92 12.92 12.76
N ASP A 269 8.64 12.98 14.07
CA ASP A 269 8.04 11.88 14.83
C ASP A 269 6.59 12.21 15.27
N GLU A 270 6.04 13.38 14.92
CA GLU A 270 4.68 13.78 15.32
C GLU A 270 3.63 12.98 14.54
N VAL A 271 3.70 13.00 13.20
CA VAL A 271 2.76 12.34 12.30
C VAL A 271 3.36 11.01 11.83
N ILE A 272 2.85 9.91 12.36
CA ILE A 272 3.35 8.55 12.07
C ILE A 272 2.72 7.94 10.81
N SER A 273 1.60 8.50 10.35
CA SER A 273 0.96 8.15 9.08
C SER A 273 0.22 9.34 8.49
N ALA A 274 0.41 9.56 7.19
CA ALA A 274 -0.32 10.54 6.40
C ALA A 274 -0.88 9.86 5.15
N THR A 275 -2.19 9.60 5.16
CA THR A 275 -2.92 9.09 4.00
C THR A 275 -3.55 10.25 3.25
N ILE A 276 -3.23 10.40 1.98
CA ILE A 276 -3.76 11.44 1.10
C ILE A 276 -4.57 10.82 -0.03
N VAL A 277 -5.76 11.37 -0.28
CA VAL A 277 -6.55 11.07 -1.48
C VAL A 277 -6.55 12.30 -2.38
N ALA A 278 -6.06 12.18 -3.61
CA ALA A 278 -5.94 13.29 -4.55
C ALA A 278 -6.45 12.92 -5.94
N ARG A 279 -6.53 13.90 -6.85
CA ARG A 279 -6.95 13.65 -8.24
C ARG A 279 -5.92 12.84 -9.03
N SER A 280 -4.65 13.01 -8.70
CA SER A 280 -3.54 12.37 -9.38
C SER A 280 -2.58 11.72 -8.39
N SER A 281 -1.89 10.69 -8.86
CA SER A 281 -0.98 9.88 -8.03
C SER A 281 0.25 10.65 -7.56
N HIS A 282 0.77 11.55 -8.40
CA HIS A 282 1.92 12.39 -8.02
C HIS A 282 1.57 13.46 -6.99
N GLU A 283 0.34 14.00 -7.00
CA GLU A 283 -0.14 14.91 -5.95
C GLU A 283 -0.30 14.17 -4.62
N ALA A 284 -0.90 12.97 -4.62
CA ALA A 284 -1.07 12.16 -3.43
C ALA A 284 0.28 11.79 -2.79
N ASP A 285 1.24 11.31 -3.59
CA ASP A 285 2.58 10.86 -3.14
C ASP A 285 3.38 12.01 -2.50
N ALA A 286 3.43 13.18 -3.18
CA ALA A 286 4.10 14.36 -2.67
C ALA A 286 3.47 14.88 -1.39
N LEU A 287 2.13 15.01 -1.36
CA LEU A 287 1.42 15.52 -0.19
C LEU A 287 1.47 14.57 1.00
N ALA A 288 1.50 13.26 0.78
CA ALA A 288 1.65 12.28 1.86
C ALA A 288 2.99 12.49 2.57
N THR A 289 4.07 12.68 1.81
CA THR A 289 5.38 13.01 2.36
C THR A 289 5.38 14.38 3.05
N ILE A 290 4.81 15.42 2.43
CA ILE A 290 4.73 16.77 3.01
C ILE A 290 3.98 16.75 4.34
N CYS A 291 2.82 16.12 4.41
CA CYS A 291 2.00 16.08 5.62
C CYS A 291 2.59 15.18 6.72
N ASN A 292 3.47 14.25 6.36
CA ASN A 292 4.26 13.49 7.33
C ASN A 292 5.41 14.34 7.91
N VAL A 293 5.93 15.33 7.16
CA VAL A 293 6.97 16.26 7.61
C VAL A 293 6.42 17.46 8.38
N LEU A 294 5.27 17.98 8.00
CA LEU A 294 4.63 19.12 8.67
C LEU A 294 4.01 18.69 10.01
N PRO A 295 3.91 19.61 10.99
CA PRO A 295 3.01 19.42 12.13
C PRO A 295 1.58 19.15 11.65
N ALA A 296 0.81 18.34 12.37
CA ALA A 296 -0.49 17.86 11.89
C ALA A 296 -1.46 19.01 11.53
N ALA A 297 -1.44 20.09 12.32
CA ALA A 297 -2.26 21.28 12.07
C ALA A 297 -1.83 22.05 10.80
N GLU A 298 -0.53 22.16 10.54
CA GLU A 298 -0.01 22.81 9.32
C GLU A 298 -0.28 21.95 8.08
N GLY A 299 -0.10 20.63 8.19
CA GLY A 299 -0.44 19.67 7.15
C GLY A 299 -1.92 19.73 6.79
N LEU A 300 -2.81 19.70 7.78
CA LEU A 300 -4.25 19.83 7.55
C LEU A 300 -4.61 21.17 6.88
N ALA A 301 -4.04 22.29 7.36
CA ALA A 301 -4.29 23.60 6.76
C ALA A 301 -3.82 23.68 5.29
N LEU A 302 -2.70 23.04 4.94
CA LEU A 302 -2.26 22.93 3.55
C LEU A 302 -3.26 22.13 2.72
N ILE A 303 -3.75 20.99 3.22
CA ILE A 303 -4.74 20.16 2.50
C ILE A 303 -6.04 20.95 2.25
N GLU A 304 -6.55 21.67 3.26
CA GLU A 304 -7.76 22.50 3.12
C GLU A 304 -7.60 23.65 2.10
N SER A 305 -6.36 24.05 1.80
CA SER A 305 -6.10 25.06 0.77
C SER A 305 -6.14 24.50 -0.68
N LEU A 306 -6.21 23.18 -0.83
CA LEU A 306 -6.10 22.48 -2.11
C LEU A 306 -7.44 21.82 -2.48
N ALA A 307 -7.99 22.22 -3.62
CA ALA A 307 -9.25 21.66 -4.09
C ALA A 307 -9.10 20.20 -4.54
N GLY A 308 -10.00 19.33 -4.06
CA GLY A 308 -10.05 17.92 -4.46
C GLY A 308 -8.95 17.06 -3.85
N VAL A 309 -8.44 17.46 -2.69
CA VAL A 309 -7.51 16.69 -1.88
C VAL A 309 -8.12 16.44 -0.51
N ASP A 310 -8.00 15.21 -0.03
CA ASP A 310 -8.45 14.79 1.29
C ASP A 310 -7.32 14.11 2.05
N CYS A 311 -7.37 14.16 3.39
CA CYS A 311 -6.37 13.51 4.21
C CYS A 311 -6.94 12.86 5.47
N LEU A 312 -6.21 11.84 5.93
CA LEU A 312 -6.22 11.32 7.29
C LEU A 312 -4.78 11.29 7.80
N LEU A 313 -4.50 12.13 8.79
CA LEU A 313 -3.21 12.18 9.49
C LEU A 313 -3.37 11.52 10.85
N VAL A 314 -2.45 10.62 11.19
CA VAL A 314 -2.42 9.93 12.47
C VAL A 314 -1.13 10.32 13.18
N THR A 315 -1.28 10.89 14.37
CA THR A 315 -0.14 11.24 15.23
C THR A 315 0.35 10.07 16.04
N LYS A 316 1.55 10.17 16.61
CA LYS A 316 2.15 9.16 17.48
C LYS A 316 1.27 8.83 18.69
N GLU A 317 0.56 9.82 19.22
CA GLU A 317 -0.38 9.66 20.33
C GLU A 317 -1.72 9.04 19.89
N GLY A 318 -1.88 8.70 18.60
CA GLY A 318 -3.11 8.12 18.04
C GLY A 318 -4.19 9.12 17.69
N LYS A 319 -3.95 10.43 17.88
CA LYS A 319 -4.91 11.46 17.48
C LYS A 319 -4.99 11.53 15.96
N GLN A 320 -6.22 11.50 15.45
CA GLN A 320 -6.53 11.57 14.04
C GLN A 320 -6.94 13.00 13.65
N TYR A 321 -6.44 13.47 12.51
CA TYR A 321 -6.83 14.72 11.86
C TYR A 321 -7.32 14.40 10.46
N THR A 322 -8.52 14.83 10.12
CA THR A 322 -9.14 14.57 8.81
C THR A 322 -9.53 15.85 8.11
N SER A 323 -9.40 15.88 6.78
CA SER A 323 -9.94 16.98 5.98
C SER A 323 -11.46 17.08 6.09
N GLN A 324 -12.00 18.26 5.77
CA GLN A 324 -13.43 18.57 5.85
C GLN A 324 -14.30 17.54 5.11
N HIS A 325 -13.84 17.03 3.96
CA HIS A 325 -14.60 16.11 3.10
C HIS A 325 -14.25 14.63 3.33
N TRP A 326 -13.39 14.30 4.31
CA TRP A 326 -12.97 12.91 4.54
C TRP A 326 -14.14 11.97 4.83
N SER A 327 -15.14 12.41 5.61
CA SER A 327 -16.31 11.59 5.96
C SER A 327 -17.12 11.14 4.75
N GLU A 328 -17.09 11.91 3.66
CA GLU A 328 -17.76 11.56 2.40
C GLU A 328 -17.16 10.28 1.80
N LEU A 329 -15.83 10.10 1.91
CA LEU A 329 -15.14 8.93 1.38
C LEU A 329 -15.48 7.64 2.15
N THR A 330 -15.90 7.75 3.41
CA THR A 330 -16.27 6.58 4.23
C THR A 330 -17.67 6.03 3.94
N SER A 331 -18.47 6.76 3.15
CA SER A 331 -19.87 6.41 2.87
C SER A 331 -20.05 5.84 1.45
N PRO A 332 -20.47 4.57 1.30
CA PRO A 332 -20.69 3.98 -0.03
C PRO A 332 -21.86 4.63 -0.80
N ARG A 333 -22.75 5.35 -0.09
CA ARG A 333 -23.96 5.96 -0.67
C ARG A 333 -23.67 7.03 -1.73
N LEU A 334 -22.49 7.64 -1.73
CA LEU A 334 -22.13 8.71 -2.66
C LEU A 334 -21.73 8.23 -4.07
N PHE A 335 -21.53 6.92 -4.27
CA PHE A 335 -21.10 6.35 -5.55
C PHE A 335 -22.24 5.84 -6.45
N ARG A 336 -23.51 6.21 -6.14
CA ARG A 336 -24.65 5.86 -6.99
C ARG A 336 -24.76 6.81 -8.19
N PHE A 337 -24.16 6.46 -9.33
CA PHE A 337 -24.55 7.03 -10.63
C PHE A 337 -24.91 5.96 -11.67
N SER A 338 -25.90 6.34 -12.49
CA SER A 338 -26.74 5.57 -13.41
C SER A 338 -26.01 4.75 -14.48
N ALA A 339 -26.18 3.42 -14.47
CA ALA A 339 -26.69 2.61 -15.61
C ALA A 339 -26.89 1.13 -15.19
N THR A 340 -28.15 0.68 -15.12
CA THR A 340 -28.63 -0.72 -14.87
C THR A 340 -28.25 -1.37 -13.52
N PRO A 341 -29.19 -2.01 -12.81
CA PRO A 341 -28.96 -2.45 -11.44
C PRO A 341 -28.19 -3.77 -11.43
N PHE A 342 -26.87 -3.70 -11.25
CA PHE A 342 -26.18 -4.78 -10.57
C PHE A 342 -26.43 -4.57 -9.07
N GLN A 343 -27.48 -5.22 -8.55
CA GLN A 343 -27.67 -5.35 -7.12
C GLN A 343 -26.51 -6.18 -6.56
N VAL A 344 -25.41 -5.50 -6.20
CA VAL A 344 -24.60 -6.01 -5.12
C VAL A 344 -25.42 -5.73 -3.85
N ALA A 345 -26.01 -6.78 -3.31
CA ALA A 345 -26.62 -6.74 -1.99
C ALA A 345 -25.49 -6.51 -0.97
N PHE A 346 -25.13 -5.25 -0.76
CA PHE A 346 -24.44 -4.87 0.44
C PHE A 346 -25.48 -4.87 1.56
N ALA A 347 -25.37 -5.83 2.45
CA ALA A 347 -25.99 -5.72 3.77
C ALA A 347 -25.45 -4.42 4.36
N ALA A 348 -26.31 -3.41 4.41
CA ALA A 348 -26.05 -2.21 5.19
C ALA A 348 -26.21 -2.63 6.65
N ASP A 349 -25.13 -3.02 7.29
CA ASP A 349 -25.09 -2.94 8.74
C ASP A 349 -25.07 -1.43 9.05
N GLU A 350 -26.21 -0.94 9.54
CA GLU A 350 -26.26 0.36 10.21
C GLU A 350 -25.23 0.36 11.34
N PRO A 351 -24.52 1.47 11.60
CA PRO A 351 -23.69 1.55 12.78
C PRO A 351 -24.64 1.50 13.98
N ALA A 352 -24.76 0.33 14.58
CA ALA A 352 -25.38 0.19 15.88
C ALA A 352 -24.56 1.07 16.82
N GLU A 353 -25.24 2.06 17.42
CA GLU A 353 -24.76 2.76 18.60
C GLU A 353 -24.69 1.71 19.74
N GLU A 354 -23.65 0.88 19.71
CA GLU A 354 -23.40 -0.10 20.75
C GLU A 354 -22.89 0.66 21.98
N ALA A 355 -23.80 0.85 22.93
CA ALA A 355 -23.44 1.11 24.30
C ALA A 355 -22.32 0.13 24.70
N LYS A 356 -21.15 0.66 25.10
CA LYS A 356 -20.01 -0.08 25.65
C LYS A 356 -20.51 -1.09 26.69
N LYS A 357 -20.84 -2.31 26.26
CA LYS A 357 -20.85 -3.49 27.10
C LYS A 357 -19.38 -3.80 27.35
N ALA A 358 -19.03 -4.04 28.61
CA ALA A 358 -17.70 -4.47 28.97
C ALA A 358 -17.35 -5.71 28.13
N GLU A 359 -16.46 -5.54 27.15
CA GLU A 359 -15.85 -6.68 26.46
C GLU A 359 -15.22 -7.56 27.54
N PRO A 360 -15.44 -8.89 27.52
CA PRO A 360 -14.65 -9.76 28.37
C PRO A 360 -13.17 -9.48 28.09
N GLU A 361 -12.33 -9.45 29.13
CA GLU A 361 -10.87 -9.34 28.99
C GLU A 361 -10.37 -10.54 28.17
N LEU A 362 -10.45 -10.44 26.85
CA LEU A 362 -9.96 -11.44 25.93
C LEU A 362 -8.45 -11.24 25.83
N LEU A 363 -7.72 -12.25 26.27
CA LEU A 363 -6.29 -12.34 26.02
C LEU A 363 -6.06 -12.57 24.52
N GLU A 364 -5.04 -11.93 23.97
CA GLU A 364 -4.59 -12.09 22.59
C GLU A 364 -3.31 -12.93 22.52
N LEU A 365 -3.17 -13.73 21.46
CA LEU A 365 -1.93 -14.44 21.15
C LEU A 365 -1.18 -13.66 20.07
N LEU A 366 -0.08 -13.03 20.46
CA LEU A 366 0.84 -12.34 19.58
C LEU A 366 1.89 -13.33 19.07
N VAL A 367 2.04 -13.41 17.75
CA VAL A 367 3.07 -14.20 17.07
C VAL A 367 3.99 -13.24 16.32
N LYS A 368 5.25 -13.14 16.75
CA LYS A 368 6.29 -12.40 16.04
C LYS A 368 7.10 -13.39 15.20
N PHE A 369 7.43 -13.04 13.97
CA PHE A 369 8.26 -13.89 13.12
C PHE A 369 9.11 -13.08 12.14
N GLU A 370 10.31 -13.55 11.86
CA GLU A 370 11.24 -12.93 10.91
C GLU A 370 11.43 -13.84 9.70
N LEU A 371 11.10 -13.37 8.49
CA LEU A 371 11.39 -14.07 7.24
C LEU A 371 12.84 -13.87 6.82
N SER A 372 13.52 -14.97 6.51
CA SER A 372 14.91 -14.99 6.07
C SER A 372 15.07 -14.49 4.63
N ARG A 373 16.29 -14.04 4.31
CA ARG A 373 16.78 -13.95 2.92
C ARG A 373 17.85 -15.01 2.68
N PRO A 374 17.50 -16.19 2.12
CA PRO A 374 18.47 -17.22 1.76
C PRO A 374 19.52 -16.72 0.77
N ALA A 375 20.76 -17.19 0.91
CA ALA A 375 21.85 -16.87 -0.02
C ALA A 375 21.62 -17.54 -1.39
N GLY A 376 21.77 -16.80 -2.49
CA GLY A 376 21.60 -17.29 -3.87
C GLY A 376 20.98 -16.24 -4.80
N SER A 377 21.05 -16.46 -6.13
CA SER A 377 20.41 -15.57 -7.11
C SER A 377 18.96 -15.97 -7.38
N GLN A 378 18.07 -14.97 -7.32
CA GLN A 378 16.62 -15.02 -7.53
C GLN A 378 15.81 -15.48 -6.30
N TYR A 379 15.64 -14.57 -5.33
CA TYR A 379 14.72 -14.72 -4.20
C TYR A 379 13.27 -14.44 -4.65
N ARG A 380 12.37 -15.41 -4.46
CA ARG A 380 10.91 -15.22 -4.59
C ARG A 380 10.32 -15.02 -3.20
N ARG A 381 9.36 -14.11 -3.05
CA ARG A 381 8.64 -13.96 -1.77
C ARG A 381 7.89 -15.25 -1.45
N PRO A 382 8.00 -15.79 -0.22
CA PRO A 382 7.35 -17.03 0.13
C PRO A 382 5.84 -16.84 0.34
N TYR A 383 5.11 -17.93 0.19
CA TYR A 383 3.76 -18.07 0.71
C TYR A 383 3.85 -18.40 2.19
N VAL A 384 2.96 -17.81 2.99
CA VAL A 384 2.97 -17.95 4.44
C VAL A 384 1.57 -18.22 4.93
N ALA A 385 1.40 -19.22 5.79
CA ALA A 385 0.18 -19.40 6.56
C ALA A 385 0.51 -19.50 8.05
N ILE A 386 -0.26 -18.78 8.88
CA ILE A 386 -0.20 -18.86 10.34
C ILE A 386 -1.60 -19.11 10.88
N TRP A 387 -1.80 -20.26 11.52
CA TRP A 387 -3.12 -20.69 12.01
C TRP A 387 -3.01 -21.50 13.32
N LEU A 388 -4.16 -21.67 13.97
CA LEU A 388 -4.33 -22.54 15.14
C LEU A 388 -5.14 -23.77 14.77
N GLU A 389 -4.73 -24.92 15.30
CA GLU A 389 -5.53 -26.14 15.38
C GLU A 389 -5.89 -26.45 16.83
N ASP A 390 -7.07 -27.02 17.07
CA ASP A 390 -7.46 -27.54 18.38
C ASP A 390 -6.86 -28.93 18.68
N GLU A 391 -7.25 -29.54 19.81
CA GLU A 391 -6.76 -30.87 20.24
C GLU A 391 -7.17 -32.00 19.27
N ASP A 392 -8.20 -31.78 18.44
CA ASP A 392 -8.68 -32.72 17.43
C ASP A 392 -8.00 -32.51 16.04
N GLU A 393 -6.95 -31.68 15.99
CA GLU A 393 -6.27 -31.24 14.76
C GLU A 393 -7.18 -30.47 13.78
N PHE A 394 -8.30 -29.91 14.25
CA PHE A 394 -9.20 -29.11 13.42
C PHE A 394 -8.72 -27.64 13.36
N PRO A 395 -8.61 -27.03 12.16
CA PRO A 395 -8.20 -25.64 12.03
C PRO A 395 -9.31 -24.70 12.53
N VAL A 396 -9.03 -23.91 13.56
CA VAL A 396 -10.02 -23.02 14.20
C VAL A 396 -9.88 -21.56 13.79
N ARG A 397 -8.67 -21.11 13.44
CA ARG A 397 -8.40 -19.71 13.14
C ARG A 397 -7.19 -19.55 12.24
N THR A 398 -7.31 -18.87 11.11
CA THR A 398 -6.18 -18.45 10.27
C THR A 398 -5.93 -16.94 10.42
N ALA A 399 -4.79 -16.56 11.01
CA ALA A 399 -4.43 -15.17 11.21
C ALA A 399 -3.70 -14.57 10.00
N VAL A 400 -2.82 -15.34 9.36
CA VAL A 400 -2.06 -14.89 8.17
C VAL A 400 -2.23 -15.88 7.05
N LEU A 401 -2.52 -15.37 5.85
CA LEU A 401 -2.51 -16.13 4.61
C LEU A 401 -1.91 -15.28 3.48
N TRP A 402 -0.64 -15.46 3.20
CA TRP A 402 0.06 -14.79 2.11
C TRP A 402 0.21 -15.71 0.92
N MET A 403 -0.44 -15.38 -0.20
CA MET A 403 -0.33 -16.14 -1.45
C MET A 403 -0.77 -15.31 -2.65
N LEU A 404 -0.25 -15.65 -3.83
CA LEU A 404 -0.74 -15.09 -5.09
C LEU A 404 -1.91 -15.94 -5.59
N THR A 405 -3.04 -15.31 -5.91
CA THR A 405 -4.30 -16.02 -6.20
C THR A 405 -4.66 -16.09 -7.70
N LYS A 406 -4.10 -15.23 -8.57
CA LYS A 406 -4.31 -15.21 -10.05
C LYS A 406 -3.07 -14.57 -10.73
N GLN A 407 -2.19 -15.24 -11.48
CA GLN A 407 -2.23 -15.75 -12.88
C GLN A 407 -0.91 -16.53 -13.17
N PRO A 408 -0.87 -17.59 -14.02
CA PRO A 408 -1.97 -18.42 -14.49
C PRO A 408 -2.21 -19.56 -13.47
N GLY A 409 -3.24 -19.36 -12.65
CA GLY A 409 -3.72 -20.29 -11.63
C GLY A 409 -3.02 -20.18 -10.28
N PRO A 410 -3.69 -20.55 -9.16
CA PRO A 410 -3.02 -20.76 -7.89
C PRO A 410 -2.20 -22.05 -8.05
N ARG A 411 -0.97 -21.93 -8.58
CA ARG A 411 -0.10 -23.10 -8.78
C ARG A 411 0.49 -23.60 -7.47
N TRP A 412 0.68 -22.69 -6.52
CA TRP A 412 1.52 -22.89 -5.36
C TRP A 412 0.78 -22.71 -4.01
N HIS A 413 -0.53 -22.43 -3.99
CA HIS A 413 -1.28 -22.48 -2.72
C HIS A 413 -1.27 -23.90 -2.12
N ARG A 414 -1.15 -24.91 -2.99
CA ARG A 414 -0.95 -26.32 -2.59
C ARG A 414 0.42 -26.56 -1.95
N ASP A 415 1.37 -25.64 -2.08
CA ASP A 415 2.70 -25.76 -1.47
C ASP A 415 2.68 -25.42 0.02
N LEU A 416 1.64 -24.69 0.48
CA LEU A 416 1.25 -24.69 1.89
C LEU A 416 0.53 -26.01 2.20
N LEU A 417 1.29 -27.11 2.16
CA LEU A 417 0.79 -28.48 2.14
C LEU A 417 -0.16 -28.82 3.30
N ARG A 418 0.15 -28.37 4.53
CA ARG A 418 -0.68 -28.65 5.71
C ARG A 418 -1.88 -27.72 5.73
N TRP A 419 -1.67 -26.42 5.60
CA TRP A 419 -2.77 -25.45 5.58
C TRP A 419 -3.78 -25.76 4.48
N TYR A 420 -3.33 -26.05 3.25
CA TYR A 420 -4.20 -26.37 2.12
C TYR A 420 -5.05 -27.62 2.36
N ARG A 421 -4.48 -28.66 2.99
CA ARG A 421 -5.22 -29.86 3.37
C ARG A 421 -6.28 -29.55 4.42
N ASN A 422 -5.91 -28.77 5.43
CA ASN A 422 -6.78 -28.39 6.54
C ASN A 422 -7.92 -27.49 6.08
N ASP A 423 -7.66 -26.49 5.23
CA ASP A 423 -8.71 -25.65 4.64
C ASP A 423 -9.69 -26.48 3.80
N GLY A 424 -9.22 -27.55 3.15
CA GLY A 424 -10.09 -28.50 2.46
C GLY A 424 -11.07 -29.22 3.40
N VAL A 425 -10.63 -29.62 4.60
CA VAL A 425 -11.49 -30.23 5.62
C VAL A 425 -12.42 -29.19 6.24
N ARG A 426 -11.91 -28.01 6.58
CA ARG A 426 -12.68 -26.89 7.13
C ARG A 426 -13.84 -26.49 6.22
N LYS A 427 -13.60 -26.38 4.91
CA LYS A 427 -14.63 -26.05 3.90
C LYS A 427 -15.81 -27.04 3.85
N LEU A 428 -15.61 -28.28 4.31
CA LEU A 428 -16.68 -29.26 4.43
C LEU A 428 -17.54 -29.02 5.68
N ALA A 429 -16.99 -28.37 6.70
CA ALA A 429 -17.66 -28.06 7.96
C ALA A 429 -18.26 -26.64 7.97
N ASP A 430 -17.61 -25.69 7.30
CA ASP A 430 -17.98 -24.29 7.21
C ASP A 430 -17.82 -23.79 5.76
N GLU A 431 -18.90 -23.29 5.15
CA GLU A 431 -18.94 -22.84 3.75
C GLU A 431 -18.14 -21.55 3.48
N THR A 432 -17.46 -20.98 4.48
CA THR A 432 -16.63 -19.79 4.31
C THR A 432 -15.42 -20.03 3.41
N ALA A 433 -15.09 -19.05 2.56
CA ALA A 433 -13.97 -19.12 1.62
C ALA A 433 -12.77 -18.27 2.07
N LEU A 434 -11.86 -18.82 2.88
CA LEU A 434 -10.72 -18.08 3.44
C LEU A 434 -9.80 -17.46 2.38
N ILE A 435 -9.52 -18.19 1.28
CA ILE A 435 -8.66 -17.65 0.21
C ILE A 435 -9.22 -16.34 -0.36
N GLY A 436 -10.54 -16.22 -0.54
CA GLY A 436 -11.14 -14.99 -1.05
C GLY A 436 -11.29 -13.88 0.01
N THR A 437 -11.11 -14.22 1.29
CA THR A 437 -11.50 -13.35 2.42
C THR A 437 -10.29 -12.78 3.15
N ILE A 438 -9.27 -13.60 3.42
CA ILE A 438 -8.12 -13.21 4.25
C ILE A 438 -6.77 -13.29 3.53
N SER A 439 -6.74 -13.76 2.27
CA SER A 439 -5.48 -13.83 1.54
C SER A 439 -4.94 -12.44 1.22
N ALA A 440 -3.64 -12.26 1.39
CA ALA A 440 -2.93 -11.04 1.05
C ALA A 440 -1.69 -11.34 0.19
N SER A 441 -1.13 -10.29 -0.42
CA SER A 441 0.09 -10.40 -1.22
C SER A 441 1.26 -10.90 -0.38
N THR A 442 2.14 -11.67 -1.01
CA THR A 442 3.37 -12.17 -0.37
C THR A 442 4.28 -11.05 0.14
N ARG A 443 5.02 -11.31 1.22
CA ARG A 443 5.96 -10.36 1.84
C ARG A 443 7.42 -10.78 1.64
N GLY A 444 8.33 -9.82 1.72
CA GLY A 444 9.78 -10.05 1.58
C GLY A 444 10.44 -10.52 2.88
N PRO A 445 11.78 -10.63 2.93
CA PRO A 445 12.51 -10.80 4.18
C PRO A 445 12.24 -9.61 5.12
N GLY A 446 12.12 -9.88 6.42
CA GLY A 446 11.79 -8.85 7.41
C GLY A 446 11.06 -9.41 8.62
N GLU A 447 10.78 -8.54 9.59
CA GLU A 447 10.05 -8.86 10.81
C GLU A 447 8.56 -8.55 10.63
N TYR A 448 7.70 -9.44 11.13
CA TYR A 448 6.26 -9.38 11.00
C TYR A 448 5.57 -9.82 12.30
N LYS A 449 4.31 -9.41 12.46
CA LYS A 449 3.46 -9.79 13.58
C LYS A 449 2.11 -10.29 13.10
N ALA A 450 1.59 -11.30 13.77
CA ALA A 450 0.23 -11.78 13.62
C ALA A 450 -0.43 -11.83 15.00
N ILE A 451 -1.69 -11.44 15.09
CA ILE A 451 -2.44 -11.44 16.35
C ILE A 451 -3.63 -12.39 16.21
N PHE A 452 -3.76 -13.33 17.13
CA PHE A 452 -5.02 -14.03 17.35
C PHE A 452 -5.76 -13.29 18.46
N ASP A 453 -6.88 -12.69 18.08
CA ASP A 453 -7.78 -11.90 18.93
C ASP A 453 -8.57 -12.75 19.94
N GLY A 454 -8.37 -14.07 19.96
CA GLY A 454 -9.14 -15.00 20.78
C GLY A 454 -10.45 -15.45 20.13
N LEU A 455 -10.67 -15.14 18.84
CA LEU A 455 -11.82 -15.58 18.07
C LEU A 455 -11.44 -16.64 17.02
N ASP A 456 -12.40 -17.48 16.66
CA ASP A 456 -12.32 -18.42 15.53
C ASP A 456 -12.62 -17.73 14.19
N ASP A 457 -12.51 -18.46 13.07
CA ASP A 457 -12.78 -17.94 11.73
C ASP A 457 -14.25 -17.51 11.51
N ALA A 458 -15.18 -17.94 12.38
CA ALA A 458 -16.58 -17.53 12.41
C ALA A 458 -16.86 -16.37 13.38
N GLY A 459 -15.81 -15.81 14.00
CA GLY A 459 -15.90 -14.70 14.96
C GLY A 459 -16.40 -15.10 16.35
N GLN A 460 -16.44 -16.39 16.68
CA GLN A 460 -16.82 -16.88 18.01
C GLN A 460 -15.61 -17.02 18.92
N PRO A 461 -15.74 -16.80 20.25
CA PRO A 461 -14.63 -16.97 21.18
C PRO A 461 -14.05 -18.39 21.19
N LEU A 462 -12.72 -18.50 21.12
CA LEU A 462 -11.99 -19.75 21.30
C LEU A 462 -12.22 -20.29 22.71
N LYS A 463 -12.42 -21.61 22.82
CA LYS A 463 -12.60 -22.26 24.11
C LYS A 463 -11.24 -22.40 24.81
N PRO A 464 -11.18 -22.29 26.15
CA PRO A 464 -9.97 -22.66 26.87
C PRO A 464 -9.60 -24.12 26.57
N GLY A 465 -8.34 -24.40 26.26
CA GLY A 465 -7.93 -25.73 25.81
C GLY A 465 -6.53 -25.77 25.24
N LYS A 466 -6.15 -26.97 24.77
CA LYS A 466 -4.89 -27.18 24.06
C LYS A 466 -5.07 -26.81 22.59
N TYR A 467 -4.09 -26.08 22.08
CA TYR A 467 -4.01 -25.69 20.69
C TYR A 467 -2.60 -25.97 20.16
N THR A 468 -2.47 -26.02 18.85
CA THR A 468 -1.17 -26.03 18.19
C THR A 468 -1.11 -24.85 17.22
N LEU A 469 -0.12 -23.97 17.42
CA LEU A 469 0.23 -22.93 16.47
C LEU A 469 1.08 -23.52 15.35
N PHE A 470 0.75 -23.13 14.12
CA PHE A 470 1.53 -23.45 12.94
C PHE A 470 2.02 -22.17 12.26
N ILE A 471 3.28 -22.17 11.85
CA ILE A 471 3.86 -21.18 10.94
C ILE A 471 4.42 -21.97 9.75
N GLU A 472 3.71 -21.92 8.63
CA GLU A 472 4.06 -22.63 7.39
C GLU A 472 4.57 -21.63 6.36
N VAL A 473 5.73 -21.93 5.77
CA VAL A 473 6.36 -21.08 4.75
C VAL A 473 6.79 -21.93 3.57
N ALA A 474 6.34 -21.55 2.37
CA ALA A 474 6.64 -22.26 1.13
C ALA A 474 7.12 -21.26 0.07
N ARG A 475 8.32 -21.45 -0.48
CA ARG A 475 8.90 -20.55 -1.48
C ARG A 475 9.00 -21.24 -2.84
N GLU A 476 8.53 -20.57 -3.89
CA GLU A 476 8.65 -21.05 -5.28
C GLU A 476 10.13 -21.30 -5.63
N HIS A 477 10.44 -22.51 -6.07
CA HIS A 477 11.82 -22.99 -6.29
C HIS A 477 12.75 -22.84 -5.07
N GLY A 478 12.17 -22.74 -3.86
CA GLY A 478 12.85 -22.60 -2.59
C GLY A 478 12.59 -23.80 -1.68
N THR A 479 12.54 -23.56 -0.36
CA THR A 479 12.26 -24.62 0.61
C THR A 479 10.82 -24.55 1.13
N TYR A 480 10.36 -25.67 1.66
CA TYR A 480 9.15 -25.79 2.45
C TYR A 480 9.55 -25.93 3.92
N GLN A 481 8.97 -25.11 4.79
CA GLN A 481 9.27 -25.08 6.22
C GLN A 481 7.99 -25.00 7.04
N LEU A 482 7.98 -25.70 8.17
CA LEU A 482 6.85 -25.74 9.10
C LEU A 482 7.36 -25.67 10.54
N ILE A 483 6.91 -24.67 11.29
CA ILE A 483 7.08 -24.62 12.74
C ILE A 483 5.76 -25.05 13.37
N ARG A 484 5.84 -25.97 14.35
CA ARG A 484 4.70 -26.45 15.14
C ARG A 484 4.98 -26.15 16.60
N HIS A 485 4.06 -25.46 17.26
CA HIS A 485 4.21 -25.11 18.67
C HIS A 485 2.92 -25.42 19.43
N PRO A 486 2.91 -26.48 20.26
CA PRO A 486 1.81 -26.75 21.17
C PRO A 486 1.73 -25.67 22.24
N LEU A 487 0.53 -25.18 22.52
CA LEU A 487 0.25 -24.16 23.53
C LEU A 487 -1.11 -24.41 24.19
N THR A 488 -1.34 -23.82 25.36
CA THR A 488 -2.63 -23.90 26.06
C THR A 488 -3.21 -22.50 26.16
N LEU A 489 -4.37 -22.27 25.56
CA LEU A 489 -5.11 -21.02 25.70
C LEU A 489 -6.03 -21.14 26.91
N GLY A 490 -5.94 -20.19 27.82
CA GLY A 490 -6.65 -20.20 29.09
C GLY A 490 -7.01 -18.80 29.56
N LYS A 491 -7.18 -18.62 30.87
CA LYS A 491 -7.40 -17.30 31.48
C LYS A 491 -6.09 -16.61 31.87
N ASP A 492 -5.00 -17.35 31.89
CA ASP A 492 -3.71 -16.86 32.34
C ASP A 492 -2.82 -16.52 31.13
N PRO A 493 -2.11 -15.38 31.13
CA PRO A 493 -1.11 -15.06 30.13
C PRO A 493 -0.01 -16.14 30.03
N LEU A 494 0.58 -16.26 28.85
CA LEU A 494 1.80 -17.05 28.62
C LEU A 494 2.98 -16.11 28.46
N GLU A 495 4.08 -16.40 29.16
CA GLU A 495 5.35 -15.70 28.96
C GLU A 495 5.83 -15.84 27.51
N LEU A 496 6.57 -14.83 27.04
CA LEU A 496 7.20 -14.82 25.73
C LEU A 496 8.03 -16.10 25.54
N THR A 497 7.63 -16.92 24.57
CA THR A 497 8.28 -18.18 24.24
C THR A 497 8.94 -18.08 22.88
N GLU A 498 10.27 -18.20 22.85
CA GLU A 498 11.05 -18.24 21.62
C GLU A 498 10.90 -19.61 20.93
N LEU A 499 10.59 -19.58 19.63
CA LEU A 499 10.45 -20.74 18.77
C LEU A 499 11.73 -20.95 17.96
N LYS A 500 12.09 -22.21 17.78
CA LYS A 500 13.24 -22.57 16.94
C LYS A 500 12.96 -22.19 15.48
N GLY A 501 13.73 -21.25 14.95
CA GLY A 501 13.72 -20.88 13.54
C GLY A 501 14.20 -21.98 12.60
N ASN A 502 14.09 -21.72 11.30
CA ASN A 502 14.48 -22.58 10.19
C ASN A 502 15.03 -21.75 9.02
N VAL A 503 15.15 -22.35 7.83
CA VAL A 503 15.74 -21.70 6.65
C VAL A 503 14.93 -20.50 6.16
N GLU A 504 13.60 -20.57 6.20
CA GLU A 504 12.72 -19.49 5.71
C GLU A 504 12.25 -18.56 6.84
N VAL A 505 12.23 -19.02 8.09
CA VAL A 505 11.86 -18.25 9.30
C VAL A 505 13.06 -18.15 10.24
N LYS A 506 13.75 -17.01 10.24
CA LYS A 506 14.97 -16.77 11.02
C LYS A 506 14.73 -16.88 12.52
N SER A 507 13.64 -16.29 13.00
CA SER A 507 13.18 -16.34 14.39
C SER A 507 11.66 -16.29 14.42
N ALA A 508 11.07 -16.84 15.47
CA ALA A 508 9.67 -16.63 15.79
C ALA A 508 9.48 -16.70 17.30
N SER A 509 8.51 -15.97 17.82
CA SER A 509 8.15 -16.01 19.24
C SER A 509 6.65 -15.83 19.42
N VAL A 510 6.15 -16.35 20.54
CA VAL A 510 4.73 -16.30 20.88
C VAL A 510 4.55 -15.74 22.27
N GLU A 511 3.52 -14.93 22.45
CA GLU A 511 3.17 -14.31 23.72
C GLU A 511 1.65 -14.28 23.83
N TYR A 512 1.10 -14.83 24.92
CA TYR A 512 -0.34 -14.75 25.18
C TYR A 512 -0.55 -13.73 26.28
N ARG A 513 -1.16 -12.59 25.96
CA ARG A 513 -1.16 -11.40 26.82
C ARG A 513 -2.53 -10.75 26.87
N SER A 514 -2.77 -9.91 27.85
CA SER A 514 -3.92 -9.00 27.82
C SER A 514 -3.78 -8.05 26.65
N ARG A 515 -4.89 -7.79 25.93
CA ARG A 515 -4.93 -6.71 24.93
C ARG A 515 -4.46 -5.43 25.61
N GLU A 516 -3.44 -4.79 25.05
CA GLU A 516 -3.04 -3.45 25.50
C GLU A 516 -4.19 -2.51 25.15
N THR A 517 -4.97 -2.08 26.14
CA THR A 517 -5.89 -0.96 25.97
C THR A 517 -5.04 0.28 25.75
N ASP A 518 -5.01 0.77 24.50
CA ASP A 518 -4.45 2.05 24.12
C ASP A 518 -4.94 3.15 25.08
N GLY A 519 -4.03 3.63 25.92
CA GLY A 519 -4.26 4.81 26.77
C GLY A 519 -4.08 4.58 28.27
N GLU A 520 -2.89 4.14 28.71
CA GLU A 520 -2.26 4.59 29.97
C GLU A 520 -0.85 3.98 30.08
N GLN A 521 0.13 4.60 29.42
CA GLN A 521 1.50 4.54 29.92
C GLN A 521 1.74 5.82 30.73
N LYS A 522 1.93 5.63 32.04
CA LYS A 522 2.28 6.66 33.02
C LYS A 522 3.65 7.29 32.73
#